data_AF-A0A7S3LQX2-F1
#
_entry.id   AF-A0A7S3LQX2-F1
#
_cell.length_a   1.000
_cell.length_b   1.000
_cell.length_c   1.000
_cell.angle_alpha   90.00
_cell.angle_beta   90.00
_cell.angle_gamma   90.00
#
_symmetry.space_group_name_H-M   'P 1'
#
loop_
_entity.id
_entity.type
_entity.pdbx_description
1 polymer ?
#
loop_
_entity_poly.entity_id
_entity_poly.type
_entity_poly.pdbx_seq_one_letter_code
_entity_poly.pdbx_strand_id
1 'polypeptide(L)'
;MRPENQEYEAQIFISLCRLGFLVRKTNAPSGDSFNFSFPGIGKFGTRVSDARKYMLSRIKRNKYKEILDTEIIKITKHSRKSNKRRRLEETSKHNPLFYGAAFHLDDIIGAGLVRIVNTPAGRLLKLND
;
A
#
# COMPACT_ATOMS: atom_id res chain seq x y z
N MET A 1 20.61 20.26 -27.40
CA MET A 1 19.36 20.18 -26.59
C MET A 1 18.67 21.54 -26.72
N ARG A 2 17.36 21.61 -26.96
CA ARG A 2 16.69 22.92 -27.07
C ARG A 2 16.61 23.56 -25.67
N PRO A 3 16.81 24.88 -25.54
CA PRO A 3 16.86 25.57 -24.25
C PRO A 3 15.60 25.39 -23.39
N GLU A 4 14.44 25.26 -24.03
CA GLU A 4 13.14 24.94 -23.43
C GLU A 4 13.13 23.65 -22.58
N ASN A 5 13.93 22.64 -22.94
CA ASN A 5 13.99 21.38 -22.19
C ASN A 5 14.82 21.51 -20.91
N GLN A 6 15.82 22.41 -20.90
CA GLN A 6 16.73 22.57 -19.77
C GLN A 6 16.07 23.31 -18.60
N GLU A 7 15.23 24.31 -18.91
CA GLU A 7 14.43 25.00 -17.88
C GLU A 7 13.40 24.07 -17.24
N TYR A 8 12.77 23.22 -18.04
CA TYR A 8 11.80 22.24 -17.54
C TYR A 8 12.45 21.22 -16.60
N GLU A 9 13.62 20.69 -16.95
CA GLU A 9 14.38 19.77 -16.10
C GLU A 9 14.82 20.43 -14.78
N ALA A 10 15.26 21.69 -14.83
CA ALA A 10 15.61 22.46 -13.63
C ALA A 10 14.40 22.65 -12.70
N GLN A 11 13.21 22.92 -13.26
CA GLN A 11 11.97 23.04 -12.48
C GLN A 11 11.58 21.73 -11.80
N ILE A 12 11.69 20.59 -12.50
CA ILE A 12 11.46 19.26 -11.91
C ILE A 12 12.43 19.02 -10.76
N PHE A 13 13.71 19.30 -10.98
CA PHE A 13 14.75 19.09 -9.98
C PHE A 13 14.49 19.89 -8.70
N ILE A 14 14.17 21.18 -8.83
CA ILE A 14 13.79 22.04 -7.69
C ILE A 14 12.55 21.48 -6.98
N SER A 15 11.57 20.99 -7.74
CA SER A 15 10.34 20.41 -7.18
C SER A 15 10.63 19.16 -6.36
N LEU A 16 11.49 18.26 -6.86
CA LEU A 16 11.88 17.04 -6.16
C LEU A 16 12.66 17.33 -4.87
N CYS A 17 13.55 18.32 -4.88
CA CYS A 17 14.25 18.78 -3.68
C CYS A 17 13.27 19.36 -2.65
N ARG A 18 12.36 20.25 -3.07
CA ARG A 18 11.37 20.88 -2.19
C ARG A 18 10.40 19.88 -1.56
N LEU A 19 10.02 18.86 -2.31
CA LEU A 19 9.15 17.78 -1.83
C LEU A 19 9.88 16.74 -0.98
N GLY A 20 11.22 16.82 -0.87
CA GLY A 20 12.03 15.91 -0.07
C GLY A 20 12.31 14.56 -0.73
N PHE A 21 12.06 14.44 -2.04
CA PHE A 21 12.42 13.26 -2.83
C PHE A 21 13.91 13.24 -3.20
N LEU A 22 14.56 14.41 -3.26
CA LEU A 22 16.01 14.53 -3.40
C LEU A 22 16.59 15.26 -2.20
N VAL A 23 17.56 14.64 -1.54
CA VAL A 23 18.25 15.19 -0.37
C VAL A 23 19.72 15.34 -0.69
N ARG A 24 20.27 16.54 -0.54
CA ARG A 24 21.68 16.80 -0.83
C ARG A 24 22.60 15.95 0.05
N LYS A 25 23.61 15.32 -0.55
CA LYS A 25 24.66 14.63 0.20
C LYS A 25 25.58 15.69 0.82
N THR A 26 25.79 15.62 2.14
CA THR A 26 26.65 16.58 2.85
C THR A 26 28.14 16.36 2.57
N ASN A 27 28.54 15.17 2.10
CA ASN A 27 29.94 14.75 2.00
C ASN A 27 30.35 14.38 0.55
N ALA A 28 29.67 14.92 -0.45
CA ALA A 28 29.96 14.60 -1.84
C ALA A 28 31.22 15.34 -2.34
N PRO A 29 32.17 14.64 -3.01
CA PRO A 29 33.40 15.26 -3.53
C PRO A 29 33.14 16.35 -4.59
N SER A 30 32.05 16.20 -5.35
CA SER A 30 31.53 17.18 -6.29
C SER A 30 30.19 17.73 -5.77
N GLY A 31 29.98 19.04 -5.87
CA GLY A 31 28.90 19.79 -5.20
C GLY A 31 27.45 19.37 -5.52
N ASP A 32 27.26 18.45 -6.48
CA ASP A 32 25.98 18.03 -7.05
C ASP A 32 25.74 16.52 -6.89
N SER A 33 25.70 16.02 -5.66
CA SER A 33 25.21 14.67 -5.40
C SER A 33 24.03 14.68 -4.44
N PHE A 34 23.01 13.89 -4.79
CA PHE A 34 21.75 13.78 -4.06
C PHE A 34 21.45 12.32 -3.73
N ASN A 35 20.82 12.10 -2.58
CA ASN A 35 20.17 10.85 -2.23
C ASN A 35 18.70 10.92 -2.68
N PHE A 36 18.23 9.84 -3.29
CA PHE A 36 16.80 9.64 -3.47
C PHE A 36 16.15 9.26 -2.14
N SER A 37 15.02 9.89 -1.83
CA SER A 37 14.24 9.68 -0.63
C SER A 37 12.79 9.46 -1.01
N PHE A 38 12.06 8.68 -0.22
CA PHE A 38 10.62 8.51 -0.37
C PHE A 38 9.91 9.08 0.87
N PRO A 39 9.54 10.38 0.85
CA PRO A 39 8.84 11.02 1.95
C PRO A 39 7.62 10.21 2.39
N GLY A 40 7.51 9.96 3.69
CA GLY A 40 6.37 9.24 4.25
C GLY A 40 6.39 7.72 4.07
N ILE A 41 7.49 7.11 3.58
CA ILE A 41 7.62 5.65 3.44
C ILE A 41 7.31 4.89 4.73
N GLY A 42 7.70 5.42 5.89
CA GLY A 42 7.41 4.81 7.19
C GLY A 42 5.90 4.70 7.46
N LYS A 43 5.14 5.78 7.20
CA LYS A 43 3.67 5.77 7.34
C LYS A 43 3.01 4.82 6.35
N PHE A 44 3.53 4.76 5.13
CA PHE A 44 3.08 3.79 4.13
C PHE A 44 3.30 2.35 4.62
N GLY A 45 4.51 2.03 5.09
CA GLY A 45 4.86 0.72 5.61
C GLY A 45 4.01 0.30 6.81
N THR A 46 3.78 1.20 7.78
CA THR A 46 2.90 0.92 8.92
C THR A 46 1.48 0.57 8.45
N ARG A 47 0.91 1.35 7.54
CA ARG A 47 -0.44 1.10 7.01
C ARG A 47 -0.55 -0.22 6.26
N VAL A 48 0.45 -0.55 5.44
CA VAL A 48 0.52 -1.84 4.74
C VAL A 48 0.60 -2.98 5.76
N SER A 49 1.48 -2.87 6.77
CA SER A 49 1.59 -3.86 7.84
C SER A 49 0.26 -4.07 8.59
N ASP A 50 -0.43 -3.00 8.96
CA ASP A 50 -1.71 -3.09 9.67
C ASP A 50 -2.81 -3.71 8.80
N ALA A 51 -2.82 -3.38 7.52
CA ALA A 51 -3.71 -4.01 6.54
C ALA A 51 -3.44 -5.52 6.41
N ARG A 52 -2.17 -5.94 6.33
CA ARG A 52 -1.78 -7.35 6.30
C ARG A 52 -2.29 -8.08 7.53
N LYS A 53 -2.03 -7.54 8.73
CA LYS A 53 -2.53 -8.10 9.99
C LYS A 53 -4.05 -8.25 9.97
N TYR A 54 -4.76 -7.21 9.52
CA TYR A 54 -6.21 -7.24 9.41
C TYR A 54 -6.69 -8.35 8.46
N MET A 55 -6.19 -8.39 7.23
CA MET A 55 -6.57 -9.37 6.21
C MET A 55 -6.28 -10.80 6.67
N LEU A 56 -5.06 -11.06 7.15
CA LEU A 56 -4.67 -12.37 7.65
C LEU A 56 -5.50 -12.79 8.86
N SER A 57 -5.88 -11.87 9.76
CA SER A 57 -6.75 -12.19 10.90
C SER A 57 -8.13 -12.68 10.46
N ARG A 58 -8.63 -12.23 9.29
CA ARG A 58 -9.91 -12.70 8.73
C ARG A 58 -9.77 -14.11 8.16
N ILE A 59 -8.69 -14.37 7.43
CA ILE A 59 -8.41 -15.70 6.87
C ILE A 59 -8.19 -16.72 7.99
N LYS A 60 -7.42 -16.37 9.04
CA LYS A 60 -7.14 -17.23 10.20
C LYS A 60 -8.38 -17.64 11.00
N ARG A 61 -9.46 -16.86 10.96
CA ARG A 61 -10.72 -17.19 11.65
C ARG A 61 -11.53 -18.25 10.91
N ASN A 62 -11.24 -18.51 9.64
CA ASN A 62 -11.89 -19.58 8.93
C ASN A 62 -11.27 -20.93 9.34
N LYS A 63 -12.11 -21.97 9.49
CA LYS A 63 -11.73 -23.32 9.93
C LYS A 63 -10.56 -23.89 9.12
N TYR A 64 -10.58 -23.64 7.81
CA TYR A 64 -9.60 -24.16 6.86
C TYR A 64 -8.48 -23.17 6.54
N LYS A 65 -8.43 -22.02 7.23
CA LYS A 65 -7.45 -20.94 6.98
C LYS A 65 -7.43 -20.49 5.52
N GLU A 66 -8.60 -20.50 4.88
CA GLU A 66 -8.80 -20.11 3.50
C GLU A 66 -10.08 -19.29 3.34
N ILE A 67 -10.17 -18.47 2.29
CA ILE A 67 -11.36 -17.64 2.00
C ILE A 67 -11.40 -17.28 0.52
N LEU A 68 -12.60 -17.13 -0.05
CA LEU A 68 -12.73 -16.60 -1.41
C LEU A 68 -12.33 -15.12 -1.47
N ASP A 69 -11.66 -14.71 -2.55
CA ASP A 69 -11.29 -13.32 -2.80
C ASP A 69 -12.50 -12.36 -2.77
N THR A 70 -13.62 -12.78 -3.35
CA THR A 70 -14.87 -12.03 -3.33
C THR A 70 -15.45 -11.89 -1.92
N GLU A 71 -15.27 -12.90 -1.07
CA GLU A 71 -15.78 -12.93 0.29
C GLU A 71 -14.95 -12.04 1.22
N ILE A 72 -13.61 -12.08 1.13
CA ILE A 72 -12.77 -11.16 1.90
C ILE A 72 -13.04 -9.70 1.49
N ILE A 73 -13.25 -9.42 0.20
CA ILE A 73 -13.63 -8.08 -0.28
C ILE A 73 -15.03 -7.68 0.24
N LYS A 74 -15.98 -8.60 0.33
CA LYS A 74 -17.30 -8.32 0.90
C LYS A 74 -17.22 -8.04 2.40
N ILE A 75 -16.55 -8.88 3.19
CA ILE A 75 -16.41 -8.71 4.65
C ILE A 75 -15.75 -7.36 4.97
N THR A 76 -14.72 -7.00 4.22
CA THR A 76 -14.01 -5.72 4.38
C THR A 76 -14.89 -4.51 4.03
N LYS A 77 -15.82 -4.65 3.08
CA LYS A 77 -16.84 -3.63 2.77
C LYS A 77 -17.98 -3.60 3.81
N HIS A 78 -18.45 -4.75 4.30
CA HIS A 78 -19.58 -4.85 5.23
C HIS A 78 -19.24 -4.46 6.68
N SER A 79 -17.99 -4.67 7.11
CA SER A 79 -17.48 -4.13 8.38
C SER A 79 -17.62 -2.60 8.47
N ARG A 80 -17.85 -1.91 7.35
CA ARG A 80 -18.09 -0.46 7.26
C ARG A 80 -19.57 -0.06 7.43
N LYS A 81 -20.52 -0.98 7.19
CA LYS A 81 -21.96 -0.68 7.25
C LYS A 81 -22.58 -0.80 8.65
N SER A 82 -22.07 -1.67 9.52
CA SER A 82 -22.68 -1.86 10.86
C SER A 82 -22.39 -0.72 11.85
N ASN A 83 -21.31 0.04 11.64
CA ASN A 83 -21.01 1.25 12.40
C ASN A 83 -21.48 2.49 11.63
N LYS A 84 -22.78 2.79 11.70
CA LYS A 84 -23.42 3.96 11.05
C LYS A 84 -22.77 5.31 11.46
N ARG A 85 -21.96 5.35 12.54
CA ARG A 85 -21.14 6.48 13.01
C ARG A 85 -19.74 6.62 12.35
N ARG A 86 -19.25 5.62 11.60
CA ARG A 86 -17.90 5.61 10.96
C ARG A 86 -17.94 5.79 9.44
N ARG A 87 -19.02 6.37 8.93
CA ARG A 87 -19.23 6.55 7.48
C ARG A 87 -18.33 7.62 6.83
N LEU A 88 -17.53 8.33 7.63
CA LEU A 88 -16.60 9.37 7.19
C LEU A 88 -15.21 8.85 6.76
N GLU A 89 -14.94 7.54 6.87
CA GLU A 89 -13.58 7.02 6.96
C GLU A 89 -13.09 6.24 5.72
N GLU A 90 -13.41 6.69 4.50
CA GLU A 90 -12.62 6.26 3.33
C GLU A 90 -11.20 6.87 3.38
N THR A 91 -11.03 8.00 4.07
CA THR A 91 -9.77 8.73 4.22
C THR A 91 -9.25 8.79 5.66
N SER A 92 -9.88 8.09 6.61
CA SER A 92 -9.41 8.11 8.01
C SER A 92 -8.09 7.38 8.13
N LYS A 93 -7.17 8.00 8.87
CA LYS A 93 -5.88 7.42 9.25
C LYS A 93 -6.02 6.07 9.96
N HIS A 94 -7.21 5.75 10.49
CA HIS A 94 -7.50 4.52 11.24
C HIS A 94 -8.15 3.41 10.40
N ASN A 95 -8.42 3.65 9.12
CA ASN A 95 -8.94 2.60 8.24
C ASN A 95 -7.79 1.61 7.91
N PRO A 96 -7.87 0.34 8.34
CA PRO A 96 -6.83 -0.65 8.06
C PRO A 96 -6.74 -1.01 6.57
N LEU A 97 -7.66 -0.53 5.73
CA LEU A 97 -7.66 -0.72 4.28
C LEU A 97 -7.68 0.62 3.55
N PHE A 98 -6.87 1.56 4.05
CA PHE A 98 -6.77 2.93 3.55
C PHE A 98 -6.54 3.00 2.03
N TYR A 99 -5.74 2.09 1.45
CA TYR A 99 -5.47 2.05 0.00
C TYR A 99 -6.46 1.18 -0.79
N GLY A 100 -7.54 0.71 -0.16
CA GLY A 100 -8.53 -0.16 -0.76
C GLY A 100 -8.21 -1.66 -0.60
N ALA A 101 -9.26 -2.47 -0.55
CA ALA A 101 -9.13 -3.91 -0.29
C ALA A 101 -8.41 -4.67 -1.43
N ALA A 102 -8.55 -4.21 -2.68
CA ALA A 102 -7.88 -4.83 -3.83
C ALA A 102 -6.36 -4.65 -3.74
N PHE A 103 -5.88 -3.44 -3.49
CA PHE A 103 -4.46 -3.16 -3.28
C PHE A 103 -3.85 -4.06 -2.19
N HIS A 104 -4.52 -4.14 -1.04
CA HIS A 104 -4.02 -4.96 0.08
C HIS A 104 -4.14 -6.47 -0.17
N LEU A 105 -5.06 -6.89 -1.04
CA LEU A 105 -5.15 -8.27 -1.49
C LEU A 105 -3.95 -8.63 -2.38
N ASP A 106 -3.64 -7.78 -3.35
CA ASP A 106 -2.47 -7.96 -4.22
C ASP A 106 -1.17 -7.91 -3.42
N ASP A 107 -1.09 -7.05 -2.39
CA ASP A 107 0.04 -6.99 -1.47
C ASP A 107 0.26 -8.30 -0.69
N ILE A 108 -0.79 -8.90 -0.09
CA ILE A 108 -0.61 -10.18 0.65
C ILE A 108 -0.28 -11.36 -0.28
N ILE A 109 -0.74 -11.30 -1.54
CA ILE A 109 -0.39 -12.29 -2.58
C ILE A 109 1.08 -12.10 -2.99
N GLY A 110 1.47 -10.89 -3.36
CA GLY A 110 2.82 -10.55 -3.80
C GLY A 110 3.87 -10.73 -2.69
N ALA A 111 3.48 -10.52 -1.44
CA ALA A 111 4.31 -10.80 -0.28
C ALA A 111 4.40 -12.30 0.07
N GLY A 112 3.69 -13.18 -0.65
CA GLY A 112 3.71 -14.63 -0.41
C GLY A 112 3.12 -15.03 0.94
N LEU A 113 2.21 -14.23 1.51
CA LEU A 113 1.54 -14.54 2.79
C LEU A 113 0.35 -15.48 2.59
N VAL A 114 -0.18 -15.51 1.37
CA VAL A 114 -1.22 -16.42 0.91
C VAL A 114 -0.84 -17.01 -0.44
N ARG A 115 -1.30 -18.24 -0.70
CA ARG A 115 -1.32 -18.82 -2.04
C ARG A 115 -2.73 -18.76 -2.62
N ILE A 116 -2.80 -18.69 -3.94
CA ILE A 116 -4.06 -18.73 -4.68
C ILE A 116 -4.32 -20.16 -5.13
N VAL A 117 -5.51 -20.67 -4.85
CA VAL A 117 -6.02 -21.93 -5.38
C VAL A 117 -7.22 -21.59 -6.27
N ASN A 118 -7.14 -21.94 -7.55
CA ASN A 118 -8.25 -21.74 -8.47
C ASN A 118 -9.31 -22.83 -8.21
N THR A 119 -10.55 -22.41 -8.01
CA THR A 119 -11.69 -23.30 -7.79
C THR A 119 -12.82 -22.94 -8.76
N PRO A 120 -13.80 -23.83 -8.99
CA PRO A 120 -14.98 -23.49 -9.79
C PRO A 120 -15.77 -22.29 -9.25
N ALA A 121 -15.67 -22.00 -7.94
CA ALA A 121 -16.32 -20.86 -7.29
C ALA A 121 -15.51 -19.56 -7.38
N GLY A 122 -14.28 -19.60 -7.91
CA GLY A 122 -13.38 -18.46 -8.02
C GLY A 122 -12.02 -18.69 -7.37
N ARG A 123 -11.32 -17.59 -7.04
CA ARG A 123 -9.98 -17.64 -6.45
C ARG A 123 -10.07 -17.78 -4.94
N LEU A 124 -9.56 -18.89 -4.44
CA LEU A 124 -9.45 -19.16 -3.02
C LEU A 124 -8.08 -18.72 -2.52
N LEU A 125 -8.06 -17.91 -1.47
CA LEU A 125 -6.86 -17.46 -0.78
C LEU A 125 -6.62 -18.39 0.39
N LYS A 126 -5.47 -19.06 0.43
CA LYS A 126 -5.07 -19.95 1.52
C LYS A 126 -3.81 -19.43 2.18
N LEU A 127 -3.78 -19.38 3.51
CA LEU A 127 -2.55 -19.01 4.23
C LEU A 127 -1.41 -19.96 3.83
N ASN A 128 -0.22 -19.39 3.66
CA ASN A 128 0.98 -20.21 3.60
C ASN A 128 1.30 -20.67 5.03
N ASP A 129 1.58 -21.96 5.16
CA ASP A 129 1.92 -22.60 6.43
C ASP A 129 3.33 -22.17 6.88
#